data_AF-A0A2N2PMB5-F1
#
_entry.id   AF-A0A2N2PMB5-F1
#
_cell.length_a   1.000
_cell.length_b   1.000
_cell.length_c   1.000
_cell.angle_alpha   90.00
_cell.angle_beta   90.00
_cell.angle_gamma   90.00
#
_symmetry.space_group_name_H-M   'P 1'
#
loop_
_entity.id
_entity.type
_entity.pdbx_description
1 polymer ?
#
loop_
_entity_poly.entity_id
_entity_poly.type
_entity_poly.pdbx_seq_one_letter_code
_entity_poly.pdbx_strand_id
1 'polypeptide(L)'
;MNIHDLITWRQANAAAVSKFIHQHRELGGIHYMEGDGAGAYIEFCLKDDDDTEDLEEEIREAFPGIAYKLVVVEMDGPWTEPIEPG
;
A
#
# COMPACT_ATOMS: atom_id res chain seq x y z
N MET A 1 -9.12 -0.95 14.54
CA MET A 1 -9.91 -1.68 13.51
C MET A 1 -9.44 -3.13 13.50
N ASN A 2 -10.33 -4.11 13.45
CA ASN A 2 -9.93 -5.53 13.36
C ASN A 2 -9.75 -5.95 11.89
N ILE A 3 -9.16 -7.13 11.64
CA ILE A 3 -8.89 -7.61 10.27
C ILE A 3 -10.17 -7.84 9.43
N HIS A 4 -11.28 -8.23 10.06
CA HIS A 4 -12.55 -8.47 9.36
C HIS A 4 -13.17 -7.17 8.85
N ASP A 5 -13.15 -6.11 9.66
CA ASP A 5 -13.60 -4.77 9.28
C ASP A 5 -12.75 -4.24 8.12
N LEU A 6 -11.44 -4.50 8.14
CA LEU A 6 -10.50 -4.09 7.11
C LEU A 6 -10.73 -4.82 5.77
N ILE A 7 -11.00 -6.12 5.81
CA ILE A 7 -11.36 -6.91 4.61
C ILE A 7 -12.69 -6.41 4.03
N THR A 8 -13.68 -6.14 4.89
CA THR A 8 -14.99 -5.62 4.48
C THR A 8 -14.83 -4.23 3.85
N TRP A 9 -14.02 -3.37 4.47
CA TRP A 9 -13.67 -2.05 3.93
C TRP A 9 -12.99 -2.18 2.57
N ARG A 10 -12.01 -3.09 2.40
CA ARG A 10 -11.34 -3.32 1.12
C ARG A 10 -12.34 -3.70 0.04
N GLN A 11 -13.25 -4.63 0.34
CA GLN A 11 -14.25 -5.08 -0.62
C GLN A 11 -15.17 -3.94 -1.05
N ALA A 12 -15.61 -3.12 -0.09
CA ALA A 12 -16.43 -1.94 -0.36
C ALA A 12 -15.68 -0.87 -1.19
N ASN A 13 -14.36 -0.78 -1.03
CA ASN A 13 -13.51 0.23 -1.68
C ASN A 13 -12.64 -0.32 -2.82
N ALA A 14 -12.93 -1.52 -3.32
CA ALA A 14 -12.07 -2.22 -4.29
C ALA A 14 -11.80 -1.40 -5.56
N ALA A 15 -12.79 -0.64 -6.04
CA ALA A 15 -12.63 0.24 -7.21
C ALA A 15 -11.70 1.44 -6.91
N ALA A 16 -11.85 2.07 -5.74
CA ALA A 16 -11.00 3.18 -5.32
C ALA A 16 -9.55 2.71 -5.11
N VAL A 17 -9.36 1.57 -4.44
CA VAL A 17 -8.07 0.91 -4.28
C VAL A 17 -7.42 0.60 -5.64
N SER A 18 -8.17 0.00 -6.56
CA SER A 18 -7.65 -0.32 -7.90
C SER A 18 -7.27 0.93 -8.69
N LYS A 19 -8.05 2.01 -8.57
CA LYS A 19 -7.76 3.28 -9.22
C LYS A 19 -6.50 3.92 -8.62
N PHE A 20 -6.38 3.93 -7.30
CA PHE A 20 -5.25 4.47 -6.57
C PHE A 20 -3.95 3.74 -6.95
N ILE A 21 -3.93 2.41 -6.94
CA ILE A 21 -2.78 1.60 -7.40
C ILE A 21 -2.45 1.87 -8.87
N HIS A 22 -3.45 2.15 -9.71
CA HIS A 22 -3.20 2.47 -11.13
C HIS A 22 -2.58 3.87 -11.32
N GLN A 23 -2.97 4.83 -10.49
CA GLN A 23 -2.45 6.20 -10.50
C GLN A 23 -1.02 6.22 -9.97
N HIS A 24 -0.77 5.54 -8.86
CA HIS A 24 0.54 5.40 -8.23
C HIS A 24 1.19 4.08 -8.64
N ARG A 25 1.67 4.02 -9.89
CA ARG A 25 2.32 2.79 -10.41
C ARG A 25 3.64 2.48 -9.71
N GLU A 26 4.20 3.46 -9.03
CA GLU A 26 5.30 3.32 -8.08
C GLU A 26 4.95 2.46 -6.85
N LEU A 27 3.66 2.32 -6.54
CA LEU A 27 3.20 1.70 -5.31
C LEU A 27 3.24 0.17 -5.43
N GLY A 28 4.14 -0.47 -4.69
CA GLY A 28 4.44 -1.90 -4.74
C GLY A 28 3.31 -2.83 -4.28
N GLY A 29 2.28 -2.28 -3.63
CA GLY A 29 1.08 -3.01 -3.24
C GLY A 29 0.42 -2.44 -2.00
N ILE A 30 -0.79 -2.92 -1.72
CA ILE A 30 -1.50 -2.69 -0.46
C ILE A 30 -1.46 -3.97 0.36
N HIS A 31 -0.82 -3.90 1.53
CA HIS A 31 -0.76 -5.01 2.47
C HIS A 31 -1.65 -4.75 3.69
N TYR A 32 -2.19 -5.83 4.24
CA TYR A 32 -3.04 -5.81 5.43
C TYR A 32 -2.27 -6.50 6.54
N MET A 33 -1.77 -5.72 7.50
CA MET A 33 -0.93 -6.24 8.58
C MET A 33 -1.68 -6.17 9.90
N GLU A 34 -1.64 -7.25 10.67
CA GLU A 34 -1.95 -7.27 12.09
C GLU A 34 -0.65 -7.02 12.86
N GLY A 35 -0.60 -5.94 13.64
CA GLY A 35 0.57 -5.65 14.50
C GLY A 35 0.37 -6.09 15.95
N ASP A 36 1.47 -6.23 16.69
CA ASP A 36 1.56 -6.58 18.12
C ASP A 36 0.83 -5.59 19.10
N GLY A 37 0.12 -4.60 18.56
CA GLY A 37 -0.54 -3.52 19.30
C GLY A 37 -2.05 -3.34 19.08
N ALA A 38 -2.76 -4.36 18.55
CA ALA A 38 -4.23 -4.41 18.43
C ALA A 38 -4.89 -3.52 17.36
N GLY A 39 -4.32 -3.47 16.15
CA GLY A 39 -4.97 -2.83 15.01
C GLY A 39 -4.53 -3.39 13.66
N ALA A 40 -5.48 -3.49 12.73
CA ALA A 40 -5.23 -3.80 11.34
C ALA A 40 -5.11 -2.49 10.52
N TYR A 41 -4.11 -2.37 9.64
CA TYR A 41 -3.83 -1.18 8.84
C TYR A 41 -3.40 -1.52 7.41
N ILE A 42 -3.39 -0.50 6.55
CA ILE A 42 -2.96 -0.56 5.15
C ILE A 42 -1.49 -0.15 5.04
N GLU A 43 -0.63 -1.02 4.53
CA GLU A 43 0.76 -0.68 4.22
C GLU A 43 0.91 -0.41 2.72
N PHE A 44 1.49 0.75 2.38
CA PHE A 44 1.81 1.14 1.01
C PHE A 44 3.33 1.12 0.81
N CYS A 45 3.80 0.37 -0.19
CA CYS A 45 5.22 0.28 -0.53
C CYS A 45 5.57 1.30 -1.63
N LEU A 46 6.54 2.18 -1.40
CA LEU A 46 6.95 3.25 -2.33
C LEU A 46 8.36 3.05 -2.85
N LYS A 47 8.69 3.66 -3.99
CA LYS A 47 10.08 3.74 -4.47
C LYS A 47 10.78 4.92 -3.81
N ASP A 48 12.11 4.86 -3.80
CA ASP A 48 13.01 5.85 -3.18
C ASP A 48 12.71 7.30 -3.63
N ASP A 49 12.41 7.50 -4.93
CA ASP A 49 12.24 8.82 -5.53
C ASP A 49 10.84 9.45 -5.35
N ASP A 50 9.91 8.79 -4.64
CA ASP A 50 8.54 9.28 -4.50
C ASP A 50 8.38 10.31 -3.38
N ASP A 51 7.59 11.36 -3.65
CA ASP A 51 7.26 12.37 -2.65
C ASP A 51 6.20 11.84 -1.67
N THR A 52 6.66 11.48 -0.48
CA THR A 52 5.79 10.93 0.57
C THR A 52 4.77 11.94 1.12
N GLU A 53 5.01 13.25 1.03
CA GLU A 53 4.06 14.25 1.55
C GLU A 53 2.82 14.37 0.65
N ASP A 54 3.03 14.50 -0.66
CA ASP A 54 1.93 14.55 -1.64
C ASP A 54 1.06 13.28 -1.56
N LEU A 55 1.70 12.12 -1.42
CA LEU A 55 0.99 10.85 -1.31
C LEU A 55 0.17 10.72 -0.02
N GLU A 56 0.65 11.24 1.11
CA GLU A 56 -0.14 11.24 2.34
C GLU A 56 -1.43 12.05 2.20
N GLU A 57 -1.38 13.17 1.49
CA GLU A 57 -2.57 13.98 1.20
C GLU A 57 -3.54 13.19 0.32
N GLU A 58 -3.06 12.60 -0.77
CA GLU A 58 -3.87 11.78 -1.67
C GLU A 58 -4.52 10.57 -0.99
N ILE A 59 -3.81 9.89 -0.06
CA ILE A 59 -4.36 8.78 0.73
C ILE A 59 -5.49 9.27 1.65
N ARG A 60 -5.32 10.41 2.31
CA ARG A 60 -6.35 10.96 3.21
C ARG A 60 -7.61 11.36 2.44
N GLU A 61 -7.45 11.90 1.24
CA GLU A 61 -8.57 12.25 0.36
C GLU A 61 -9.28 11.01 -0.20
N ALA A 62 -8.52 10.02 -0.67
CA ALA A 62 -9.06 8.80 -1.27
C ALA A 62 -9.69 7.85 -0.24
N PHE A 63 -9.14 7.80 0.97
CA PHE A 63 -9.49 6.83 2.01
C PHE A 63 -9.66 7.49 3.38
N PRO A 64 -10.70 8.34 3.56
CA PRO A 64 -10.89 9.09 4.79
C PRO A 64 -11.10 8.17 6.00
N GLY A 65 -10.31 8.40 7.05
CA GLY A 65 -10.43 7.68 8.33
C GLY A 65 -9.83 6.27 8.35
N ILE A 66 -9.07 5.87 7.33
CA ILE A 66 -8.34 4.61 7.34
C ILE A 66 -7.03 4.73 8.13
N ALA A 67 -6.69 3.69 8.88
CA ALA A 67 -5.34 3.58 9.44
C ALA A 67 -4.40 3.03 8.35
N TYR A 68 -3.30 3.74 8.10
CA TYR A 68 -2.30 3.35 7.12
C TYR A 68 -0.87 3.61 7.60
N LYS A 69 0.08 3.03 6.88
CA LYS A 69 1.52 3.21 7.04
C LYS A 69 2.16 3.27 5.66
N LEU A 70 3.05 4.24 5.47
CA LEU A 70 3.93 4.30 4.29
C LEU A 70 5.24 3.60 4.61
N VAL A 71 5.71 2.79 3.66
CA VAL A 71 7.03 2.15 3.71
C VAL A 71 7.73 2.46 2.39
N VAL A 72 8.80 3.25 2.47
CA VAL A 72 9.70 3.43 1.34
C VAL A 72 10.58 2.19 1.26
N VAL A 73 10.51 1.49 0.14
CA VAL A 73 11.34 0.32 -0.13
C VAL A 73 12.49 0.80 -1.01
N GLU A 74 13.68 0.92 -0.41
CA GLU A 74 14.91 1.11 -1.17
C GLU A 74 15.09 -0.14 -2.07
N MET A 75 14.96 0.04 -3.39
CA MET A 75 15.31 -1.02 -4.35
C MET A 75 16.83 -1.11 -4.45
N ASP A 76 17.48 -1.54 -3.38
CA ASP A 76 18.92 -1.67 -3.32
C ASP A 76 19.33 -3.02 -3.93
N GLY A 77 19.45 -3.05 -5.26
CA GLY A 77 20.00 -4.20 -5.98
C GLY A 77 19.74 -4.20 -7.48
N PRO A 78 20.71 -4.63 -8.31
CA PRO A 78 20.46 -4.80 -9.74
C PRO A 78 19.35 -5.83 -9.94
N TRP A 79 18.44 -5.54 -10.86
CA TRP A 79 17.40 -6.45 -11.31
C TRP A 79 18.08 -7.76 -11.79
N THR A 80 18.05 -8.83 -10.98
CA THR A 80 18.48 -10.14 -11.47
C THR A 80 17.37 -10.65 -12.38
N GLU A 81 17.70 -10.86 -13.65
CA GLU A 81 16.79 -11.38 -14.67
C GLU A 81 15.98 -12.57 -14.17
N PRO A 82 14.72 -12.76 -14.62
CA PRO A 82 13.93 -13.92 -14.27
C PRO A 82 14.72 -15.19 -14.62
N ILE A 83 14.90 -16.07 -13.64
CA ILE A 83 15.51 -17.38 -13.85
C ILE A 83 14.64 -18.11 -14.87
N GLU A 84 15.15 -18.33 -16.08
CA GLU A 84 14.45 -19.14 -17.07
C GLU A 84 14.23 -20.55 -16.51
N PRO A 85 13.01 -21.12 -16.61
CA PRO A 85 12.80 -22.50 -16.22
C PRO A 85 13.60 -23.41 -17.18
N GLY A 86 14.52 -24.19 -16.60
CA GLY A 86 15.31 -25.21 -17.32
C GLY A 86 14.52 -26.43 -17.74
#